data_AF-A0A7X6REQ6-F1
#
_entry.id   AF-A0A7X6REQ6-F1
#
_cell.length_a   1.000
_cell.length_b   1.000
_cell.length_c   1.000
_cell.angle_alpha   90.00
_cell.angle_beta   90.00
_cell.angle_gamma   90.00
#
_symmetry.space_group_name_H-M   'P 1'
#
loop_
_entity.id
_entity.type
_entity.pdbx_description
1 polymer ?
#
loop_
_entity_poly.entity_id
_entity_poly.type
_entity_poly.pdbx_seq_one_letter_code
_entity_poly.pdbx_strand_id
1 'polypeptide(L)'
;MVEPRKQMRGDGMDQQRILAAEDWTNHDAEFTDDERAVLALTDAVTHIDGYASVPDDLWNAAVEHFGEDGTHNLLVSICAINTFNRVSIATRTDPEQVKGPTEFDLDW
;
A
#
# COMPACT_ATOMS: atom_id res chain seq x y z
N MET A 1 -12.00 0.29 -10.38
CA MET A 1 -10.71 -0.36 -10.08
C MET A 1 -9.71 0.72 -9.77
N VAL A 2 -8.99 0.60 -8.64
CA VAL A 2 -7.80 1.43 -8.42
C VAL A 2 -6.65 0.72 -9.10
N GLU A 3 -5.82 1.45 -9.83
CA GLU A 3 -4.66 0.94 -10.56
C GLU A 3 -3.38 1.43 -9.89
N PRO A 4 -2.89 0.76 -8.82
CA PRO A 4 -1.80 1.29 -8.01
C PRO A 4 -0.52 1.45 -8.83
N ARG A 5 -0.15 0.45 -9.64
CA ARG A 5 1.03 0.48 -10.51
C ARG A 5 1.00 1.65 -11.50
N LYS A 6 -0.14 1.84 -12.18
CA LYS A 6 -0.28 2.95 -13.14
C LYS A 6 -0.24 4.31 -12.45
N GLN A 7 -0.87 4.45 -11.29
CA GLN A 7 -0.82 5.68 -10.51
C GLN A 7 0.61 6.00 -10.07
N MET A 8 1.31 5.02 -9.46
CA MET A 8 2.71 5.15 -9.04
C MET A 8 3.64 5.52 -10.20
N ARG A 9 3.43 4.93 -11.38
CA ARG A 9 4.14 5.32 -12.60
C ARG A 9 3.80 6.74 -13.07
N GLY A 10 2.53 7.13 -12.99
CA GLY A 10 2.09 8.49 -13.27
C GLY A 10 2.75 9.52 -12.35
N ASP A 11 3.05 9.10 -11.12
CA ASP A 11 3.77 9.89 -10.10
C ASP A 11 5.31 9.81 -10.27
N GLY A 12 5.80 9.07 -11.28
CA GLY A 12 7.20 9.03 -11.67
C GLY A 12 8.03 7.89 -11.07
N MET A 13 7.40 6.95 -10.35
CA MET A 13 8.10 5.74 -9.88
C MET A 13 8.42 4.83 -11.06
N ASP A 14 9.65 4.31 -11.09
CA ASP A 14 10.04 3.28 -12.04
C ASP A 14 9.47 1.90 -11.66
N GLN A 15 9.45 0.98 -12.61
CA GLN A 15 8.89 -0.36 -12.42
C GLN A 15 9.67 -1.18 -11.38
N GLN A 16 10.98 -0.98 -11.26
CA GLN A 16 11.79 -1.73 -10.29
C GLN A 16 11.41 -1.34 -8.87
N ARG A 17 11.23 -0.04 -8.60
CA ARG A 17 10.79 0.45 -7.29
C ARG A 17 9.40 -0.02 -6.94
N ILE A 18 8.48 -0.07 -7.91
CA ILE A 18 7.13 -0.59 -7.70
C ILE A 18 7.17 -2.07 -7.34
N LEU A 19 7.91 -2.89 -8.09
CA LEU A 19 8.06 -4.32 -7.79
C LEU A 19 8.75 -4.55 -6.45
N ALA A 20 9.78 -3.77 -6.12
CA ALA A 20 10.43 -3.83 -4.82
C ALA A 20 9.46 -3.50 -3.68
N ALA A 21 8.51 -2.56 -3.87
CA ALA A 21 7.51 -2.23 -2.86
C ALA A 21 6.44 -3.32 -2.70
N GLU A 22 6.08 -4.01 -3.78
CA GLU A 22 5.17 -5.17 -3.74
C GLU A 22 5.77 -6.36 -2.99
N ASP A 23 7.10 -6.51 -3.03
CA ASP A 23 7.86 -7.55 -2.32
C ASP A 23 8.81 -6.97 -1.26
N TRP A 24 8.35 -5.94 -0.54
CA TRP A 24 9.22 -5.09 0.28
C TRP A 24 10.00 -5.84 1.36
N THR A 25 9.47 -6.94 1.89
CA THR A 25 10.17 -7.74 2.91
C THR A 25 11.44 -8.41 2.37
N ASN A 26 11.47 -8.79 1.09
CA ASN A 26 12.68 -9.31 0.42
C ASN A 26 13.61 -8.19 -0.05
N HIS A 27 13.08 -6.96 -0.18
CA HIS A 27 13.80 -5.76 -0.60
C HIS A 27 14.02 -4.76 0.56
N ASP A 28 13.95 -5.21 1.81
CA ASP A 28 13.93 -4.37 3.01
C ASP A 28 15.06 -3.33 3.08
N ALA A 29 16.26 -3.72 2.63
CA ALA A 29 17.45 -2.88 2.60
C ALA A 29 17.37 -1.71 1.59
N GLU A 30 16.42 -1.73 0.66
CA GLU A 30 16.19 -0.69 -0.34
C GLU A 30 15.26 0.43 0.16
N PHE A 31 14.67 0.26 1.34
CA PHE A 31 13.75 1.22 1.95
C PHE A 31 14.44 1.99 3.08
N THR A 32 13.99 3.22 3.31
CA THR A 32 14.33 3.99 4.51
C THR A 32 13.55 3.47 5.71
N ASP A 33 13.96 3.86 6.93
CA ASP A 33 13.21 3.50 8.15
C ASP A 33 11.75 4.00 8.09
N ASP A 34 11.55 5.23 7.62
CA ASP A 34 10.21 5.81 7.39
C ASP A 34 9.39 4.95 6.43
N GLU A 35 9.95 4.57 5.28
CA GLU A 35 9.26 3.75 4.28
C GLU A 35 8.92 2.36 4.83
N ARG A 36 9.84 1.73 5.56
CA ARG A 36 9.57 0.44 6.23
C ARG A 36 8.46 0.55 7.25
N ALA A 37 8.39 1.63 8.02
CA ALA A 37 7.31 1.86 8.97
C ALA A 37 5.94 1.98 8.26
N VAL A 38 5.88 2.68 7.12
CA VAL A 38 4.66 2.76 6.29
C VAL A 38 4.27 1.41 5.72
N LEU A 39 5.22 0.64 5.18
CA LEU A 39 4.99 -0.66 4.58
C LEU A 39 4.51 -1.68 5.63
N ALA A 40 5.17 -1.74 6.78
CA ALA A 40 4.79 -2.61 7.88
C ALA A 40 3.38 -2.28 8.43
N LEU A 41 3.07 -0.99 8.59
CA LEU A 41 1.73 -0.56 9.00
C LEU A 41 0.68 -0.91 7.93
N THR A 42 1.03 -0.77 6.64
CA THR A 42 0.15 -1.12 5.52
C THR A 42 -0.17 -2.61 5.51
N ASP A 43 0.82 -3.47 5.72
CA ASP A 43 0.61 -4.93 5.80
C ASP A 43 -0.27 -5.32 6.98
N ALA A 44 0.04 -4.79 8.18
CA ALA A 44 -0.71 -5.07 9.40
C ALA A 44 -2.19 -4.68 9.29
N VAL A 45 -2.47 -3.48 8.76
CA VAL A 45 -3.84 -2.97 8.61
C VAL A 45 -4.59 -3.69 7.49
N THR A 46 -3.91 -4.07 6.41
CA THR A 46 -4.52 -4.80 5.29
C THR A 46 -4.97 -6.21 5.70
N HIS A 47 -4.21 -6.86 6.59
CA HIS A 47 -4.45 -8.23 7.07
C HIS A 47 -5.07 -8.30 8.47
N ILE A 48 -5.84 -7.28 8.88
CA ILE A 48 -6.52 -7.29 10.19
C ILE A 48 -7.37 -8.55 10.37
N ASP A 49 -7.08 -9.29 11.44
CA ASP A 49 -7.78 -10.47 11.94
C ASP A 49 -7.84 -10.43 13.47
N GLY A 50 -8.45 -9.37 13.99
CA GLY A 50 -8.64 -9.13 15.42
C GLY A 50 -7.75 -8.02 16.00
N TYR A 51 -7.87 -7.82 17.32
CA TYR A 51 -7.27 -6.68 18.02
C TYR A 51 -5.73 -6.68 17.97
N ALA A 52 -5.11 -7.86 17.94
CA ALA A 52 -3.65 -7.99 18.00
C ALA A 52 -2.95 -7.78 16.63
N SER A 53 -3.69 -7.54 15.55
CA SER A 53 -3.11 -7.39 14.20
C SER A 53 -2.29 -6.13 14.02
N VAL A 54 -2.54 -5.09 14.82
CA VAL A 54 -1.72 -3.87 14.86
C VAL A 54 -1.16 -3.73 16.29
N PRO A 55 0.03 -4.29 16.55
CA PRO A 55 0.70 -4.17 17.84
C PRO A 55 1.00 -2.71 18.22
N ASP A 56 0.99 -2.41 19.52
CA ASP A 56 1.25 -1.06 20.04
C ASP A 56 2.66 -0.56 19.66
N ASP A 57 3.66 -1.44 19.60
CA ASP A 57 5.03 -1.09 19.19
C ASP A 57 5.10 -0.68 17.71
N LEU A 58 4.36 -1.35 16.82
CA LEU A 58 4.23 -0.94 15.42
C LEU A 58 3.54 0.43 15.30
N TRP A 59 2.45 0.63 16.03
CA TRP A 59 1.75 1.92 16.04
C TRP A 59 2.65 3.04 16.56
N ASN A 60 3.31 2.82 17.70
CA ASN A 60 4.21 3.79 18.31
C ASN A 60 5.40 4.12 17.40
N ALA A 61 5.99 3.13 16.73
CA ALA A 61 7.04 3.39 15.75
C ALA A 61 6.54 4.31 14.62
N ALA A 62 5.36 4.05 14.06
CA ALA A 62 4.78 4.94 13.06
C ALA A 62 4.55 6.36 13.59
N VAL A 63 4.13 6.51 14.86
CA VAL A 63 3.99 7.83 15.51
C VAL A 63 5.34 8.51 15.73
N GLU A 64 6.40 7.77 16.04
CA GLU A 64 7.76 8.32 16.17
C GLU A 64 8.27 8.90 14.83
N HIS A 65 7.98 8.23 13.71
CA HIS A 65 8.39 8.68 12.38
C HIS A 65 7.52 9.82 11.83
N PHE A 66 6.19 9.78 12.05
CA PHE A 66 5.24 10.65 11.35
C PHE A 66 4.44 11.60 12.26
N GLY A 67 4.54 11.45 13.57
CA GLY A 67 3.66 12.09 14.55
C GLY A 67 2.23 11.54 14.50
N GLU A 68 1.42 11.84 15.52
CA GLU A 68 0.05 11.32 15.63
C GLU A 68 -0.81 11.63 14.40
N ASP A 69 -0.82 12.89 13.94
CA ASP A 69 -1.61 13.32 12.78
C ASP A 69 -1.12 12.63 11.49
N GLY A 70 0.20 12.47 11.32
CA GLY A 70 0.78 11.78 10.19
C GLY A 70 0.40 10.30 10.15
N THR A 71 0.50 9.61 11.28
CA THR A 71 0.09 8.20 11.41
C THR A 71 -1.40 8.01 11.16
N HIS A 72 -2.26 8.92 11.64
CA HIS A 72 -3.69 8.88 11.31
C HIS A 72 -3.95 9.07 9.82
N ASN A 73 -3.25 9.99 9.16
CA ASN A 73 -3.37 10.18 7.71
C ASN A 73 -2.94 8.94 6.92
N LEU A 74 -1.88 8.26 7.37
CA LEU A 74 -1.46 6.97 6.81
C LEU A 74 -2.55 5.92 6.98
N LEU A 75 -3.07 5.75 8.20
CA LEU A 75 -4.15 4.79 8.49
C LEU A 75 -5.38 5.04 7.62
N VAL A 76 -5.83 6.28 7.48
CA VAL A 76 -6.98 6.64 6.62
C VAL A 76 -6.69 6.29 5.16
N SER A 77 -5.48 6.56 4.67
CA SER A 77 -5.07 6.24 3.30
C SER A 77 -5.08 4.73 3.05
N ILE A 78 -4.55 3.94 3.98
CA ILE A 78 -4.54 2.47 3.91
C ILE A 78 -5.98 1.92 3.92
N CYS A 79 -6.85 2.44 4.79
CA CYS A 79 -8.27 2.07 4.85
C CYS A 79 -9.02 2.42 3.56
N ALA A 80 -8.73 3.59 2.97
CA ALA A 80 -9.37 4.04 1.74
C ALA A 80 -9.04 3.12 0.57
N ILE A 81 -7.75 2.79 0.35
CA ILE A 81 -7.36 1.86 -0.73
C ILE A 81 -7.94 0.46 -0.51
N ASN A 82 -7.92 -0.03 0.73
CA ASN A 82 -8.51 -1.30 1.11
C ASN A 82 -10.02 -1.37 0.82
N THR A 83 -10.73 -0.25 0.99
CA THR A 83 -12.15 -0.14 0.65
C THR A 83 -12.37 -0.26 -0.85
N PHE A 84 -11.62 0.50 -1.66
CA PHE A 84 -11.77 0.47 -3.11
C PHE A 84 -11.35 -0.87 -3.73
N ASN A 85 -10.35 -1.55 -3.17
CA ASN A 85 -9.96 -2.90 -3.57
C ASN A 85 -11.13 -3.88 -3.36
N ARG A 86 -11.76 -3.86 -2.18
CA ARG A 86 -12.92 -4.70 -1.85
C ARG A 86 -14.10 -4.43 -2.79
N VAL A 87 -14.41 -3.16 -3.06
CA VAL A 87 -15.47 -2.78 -4.01
C VAL A 87 -15.16 -3.30 -5.42
N SER A 88 -13.92 -3.13 -5.89
CA SER A 88 -13.52 -3.56 -7.24
C SER A 88 -13.63 -5.07 -7.41
N ILE A 89 -13.17 -5.84 -6.40
CA ILE A 89 -13.27 -7.31 -6.38
C ILE A 89 -14.74 -7.75 -6.32
N ALA A 90 -15.54 -7.18 -5.41
CA ALA A 90 -16.94 -7.56 -5.21
C ALA A 90 -17.81 -7.27 -6.45
N THR A 91 -17.46 -6.24 -7.22
CA THR A 91 -18.16 -5.85 -8.45
C THR A 91 -17.56 -6.46 -9.71
N ARG A 92 -16.48 -7.24 -9.61
CA ARG A 92 -15.73 -7.80 -10.74
C ARG A 92 -15.39 -6.73 -11.78
N THR A 93 -14.88 -5.60 -11.31
CA THR A 93 -14.45 -4.54 -12.23
C THR A 93 -13.36 -5.08 -13.14
N ASP A 94 -13.54 -4.92 -14.45
CA ASP A 94 -12.58 -5.36 -15.47
C ASP A 94 -11.41 -4.35 -15.60
N PRO A 95 -10.17 -4.76 -15.31
CA PRO A 95 -9.00 -3.91 -15.46
C PRO A 95 -8.77 -3.40 -16.89
N GLU A 96 -9.11 -4.21 -17.90
CA GLU A 96 -8.88 -3.86 -19.31
C GLU A 96 -9.80 -2.73 -19.78
N GLN A 97 -10.90 -2.49 -19.06
CA GLN A 97 -11.84 -1.41 -19.36
C GLN A 97 -11.39 -0.06 -18.82
N VAL A 98 -10.32 -0.02 -18.03
CA VAL A 98 -9.73 1.24 -17.60
C VAL A 98 -8.92 1.82 -18.76
N LYS A 99 -8.89 3.15 -18.88
CA LYS A 99 -8.25 3.82 -20.02
C LYS A 99 -6.73 3.82 -19.88
N GLY A 100 -6.04 3.22 -20.84
CA GLY A 100 -4.58 3.29 -20.98
C GLY A 100 -3.72 2.54 -19.95
N PRO A 101 -4.11 1.34 -19.47
CA PRO A 101 -3.17 0.47 -18.78
C PRO A 101 -2.10 -0.02 -19.76
N THR A 102 -0.94 -0.38 -19.22
CA THR A 102 0.11 -1.10 -19.95
C THR A 102 0.17 -2.55 -19.50
N GLU A 103 0.93 -3.40 -20.21
CA GLU A 103 1.14 -4.80 -19.83
C GLU A 103 1.62 -4.94 -18.37
N PHE A 104 2.56 -4.10 -17.94
CA PHE A 104 3.03 -4.06 -16.54
C PHE A 104 1.91 -3.77 -15.53
N ASP A 105 0.91 -2.97 -15.89
CA ASP A 105 -0.20 -2.63 -14.99
C ASP A 105 -1.25 -3.74 -14.89
N LEU A 106 -1.19 -4.72 -15.81
CA LEU A 106 -2.14 -5.82 -15.95
C LEU A 106 -1.51 -7.20 -15.64
N ASP A 107 -0.22 -7.22 -15.29
CA ASP A 107 0.53 -8.44 -15.01
C ASP A 107 0.26 -8.88 -13.55
N TRP A 108 -0.70 -9.78 -13.35
CA TRP A 108 -1.10 -10.31 -12.03
C TRP A 108 -0.47 -11.67 -11.75
#